data_AF-A0A920JG13-F1
#
_entry.id   AF-A0A920JG13-F1
#
_cell.length_a   1.000
_cell.length_b   1.000
_cell.length_c   1.000
_cell.angle_alpha   90.00
_cell.angle_beta   90.00
_cell.angle_gamma   90.00
#
_symmetry.space_group_name_H-M   'P 1'
#
loop_
_entity.id
_entity.type
_entity.pdbx_description
1 polymer ?
#
loop_
_entity_poly.entity_id
_entity_poly.type
_entity_poly.pdbx_seq_one_letter_code
_entity_poly.pdbx_strand_id
1 'polypeptide(L)'
;MAANLTPKNETIEEHRLHDSDTGSPEVQIALLTDRINHLTEHLKSHKKDHHSRRGLLMLVGRRRRMLDYVKDNDIERYKKYHRKIRIATLKPAFGVEFRKPNKVTENQHRKD
;
A
#
# COMPACT_ATOMS: atom_id res chain seq x y z
N MET A 1 3.36 20.47 14.29
CA MET A 1 2.10 19.75 14.58
C MET A 1 2.20 18.39 13.92
N ALA A 2 2.06 17.30 14.68
CA ALA A 2 2.05 15.96 14.10
C ALA A 2 0.83 15.86 13.17
N ALA A 3 1.05 15.48 11.91
CA ALA A 3 -0.01 15.42 10.91
C ALA A 3 -1.18 14.60 11.47
N ASN A 4 -2.37 15.19 11.54
CA ASN A 4 -3.50 14.47 12.11
C ASN A 4 -3.83 13.28 11.20
N LEU A 5 -4.06 12.10 11.77
CA LEU A 5 -4.47 10.93 10.98
C LEU A 5 -5.85 11.25 10.39
N THR A 6 -6.02 11.10 9.08
CA THR A 6 -7.36 11.21 8.47
C THR A 6 -8.32 10.28 9.24
N PRO A 7 -9.49 10.77 9.67
CA PRO A 7 -10.49 9.94 10.34
C PRO A 7 -10.75 8.67 9.53
N LYS A 8 -10.64 7.50 10.18
CA LYS A 8 -10.77 6.20 9.50
C LYS A 8 -12.04 6.10 8.65
N ASN A 9 -13.13 6.70 9.13
CA ASN A 9 -14.41 6.68 8.44
C ASN A 9 -14.35 7.43 7.11
N GLU A 10 -13.67 8.58 7.04
CA GLU A 10 -13.51 9.36 5.80
C GLU A 10 -12.71 8.55 4.76
N THR A 11 -11.59 7.94 5.18
CA THR A 11 -10.80 7.07 4.29
C THR A 11 -11.60 5.85 3.79
N ILE A 12 -12.50 5.29 4.62
CA ILE A 12 -13.36 4.18 4.20
C ILE A 12 -14.39 4.66 3.17
N GLU A 13 -15.09 5.76 3.45
CA GLU A 13 -16.11 6.33 2.57
C GLU A 13 -15.57 6.69 1.17
N GLU A 14 -14.32 7.20 1.09
CA GLU A 14 -13.70 7.57 -0.19
C GLU A 14 -13.22 6.37 -1.04
N HIS A 15 -12.99 5.23 -0.39
CA HIS A 15 -12.34 4.06 -1.00
C HIS A 15 -13.21 2.80 -1.05
N ARG A 16 -14.38 2.80 -0.42
CA ARG A 16 -15.36 1.70 -0.46
C ARG A 16 -15.87 1.44 -1.88
N LEU A 17 -16.05 0.17 -2.23
CA LEU A 17 -16.64 -0.23 -3.52
C LEU A 17 -18.17 -0.25 -3.48
N HIS A 18 -18.74 -0.47 -2.30
CA HIS A 18 -20.17 -0.44 -2.01
C HIS A 18 -20.36 0.02 -0.56
N ASP A 19 -21.59 0.38 -0.17
CA ASP A 19 -21.85 1.05 1.11
C ASP A 19 -21.51 0.24 2.37
N SER A 20 -21.46 -1.09 2.25
CA SER A 20 -21.06 -2.01 3.32
C SER A 20 -19.59 -2.47 3.25
N ASP A 21 -18.82 -1.95 2.30
CA ASP A 21 -17.43 -2.36 2.09
C ASP A 21 -16.48 -1.72 3.09
N THR A 22 -16.13 -2.48 4.12
CA THR A 22 -15.14 -2.10 5.15
C THR A 22 -13.85 -2.89 5.05
N GLY A 23 -13.83 -3.92 4.20
CA GLY A 23 -12.83 -4.99 4.21
C GLY A 23 -12.09 -5.18 2.89
N SER A 24 -12.51 -4.51 1.82
CA SER A 24 -11.88 -4.67 0.51
C SER A 24 -10.38 -4.38 0.57
N PRO A 25 -9.61 -5.05 -0.31
CA PRO A 25 -8.19 -4.75 -0.47
C PRO A 25 -7.93 -3.25 -0.67
N GLU A 26 -8.81 -2.55 -1.39
CA GLU A 26 -8.73 -1.11 -1.65
C GLU A 26 -8.79 -0.30 -0.36
N VAL A 27 -9.87 -0.44 0.41
CA VAL A 27 -10.07 0.28 1.67
C VAL A 27 -8.90 0.03 2.62
N GLN A 28 -8.47 -1.23 2.74
CA GLN A 28 -7.36 -1.59 3.61
C GLN A 28 -6.02 -0.99 3.14
N ILE A 29 -5.74 -0.95 1.83
CA ILE A 29 -4.55 -0.29 1.27
C ILE A 29 -4.56 1.22 1.54
N ALA A 30 -5.74 1.87 1.46
CA ALA A 30 -5.88 3.29 1.76
C ALA A 30 -5.57 3.59 3.23
N LEU A 31 -6.20 2.85 4.15
CA LEU A 31 -5.95 2.97 5.60
C LEU A 31 -4.48 2.71 5.97
N LEU A 32 -3.84 1.71 5.36
CA LEU A 32 -2.41 1.46 5.55
C LEU A 32 -1.55 2.60 5.01
N THR A 33 -1.95 3.22 3.90
CA THR A 33 -1.21 4.33 3.30
C THR A 33 -1.25 5.58 4.17
N ASP A 34 -2.42 5.94 4.69
CA ASP A 34 -2.55 7.07 5.62
C ASP A 34 -1.70 6.87 6.87
N ARG A 35 -1.74 5.66 7.44
CA ARG A 35 -0.92 5.30 8.60
C ARG A 35 0.58 5.35 8.32
N ILE A 36 1.01 4.90 7.14
CA ILE A 36 2.40 4.96 6.69
C ILE A 36 2.85 6.42 6.55
N ASN A 37 2.03 7.27 5.93
CA ASN A 37 2.35 8.69 5.74
C ASN A 37 2.49 9.40 7.10
N HIS A 38 1.55 9.17 8.01
CA HIS A 38 1.60 9.71 9.36
C HIS A 38 2.86 9.26 10.13
N LEU A 39 3.15 7.96 10.15
CA LEU A 39 4.34 7.43 10.82
C LEU A 39 5.65 7.92 10.18
N THR A 40 5.65 8.11 8.86
CA THR A 40 6.80 8.65 8.15
C THR A 40 7.09 10.08 8.62
N GLU A 41 6.06 10.92 8.77
CA GLU A 41 6.22 12.29 9.27
C GLU A 41 6.68 12.30 10.73
N HIS A 42 6.08 11.45 11.59
CA HIS A 42 6.50 11.29 12.98
C HIS A 42 7.99 10.89 13.10
N LEU A 43 8.45 9.96 12.26
CA LEU A 43 9.84 9.49 12.29
C LEU A 43 10.85 10.52 11.75
N LYS A 44 10.41 11.55 11.02
CA LYS A 44 11.30 12.66 10.61
C LYS A 44 11.75 13.48 11.81
N SER A 45 10.86 13.76 12.77
CA SER A 45 11.20 14.43 14.02
C SER A 45 11.81 13.45 15.04
N HIS A 46 11.38 12.19 15.08
CA HIS A 46 11.83 11.17 16.04
C HIS A 46 12.79 10.14 15.41
N LYS A 47 13.95 10.60 14.94
CA LYS A 47 14.93 9.76 14.21
C LYS A 47 15.47 8.56 15.00
N LYS A 48 15.46 8.61 16.34
CA LYS A 48 15.94 7.52 17.21
C LYS A 48 14.85 6.52 17.60
N ASP A 49 13.60 6.71 17.16
CA ASP A 49 12.54 5.75 17.44
C ASP A 49 12.64 4.54 16.48
N HIS A 50 13.40 3.55 16.92
CA HIS A 50 13.60 2.29 16.20
C HIS A 50 12.38 1.37 16.27
N HIS A 51 11.56 1.46 17.33
CA HIS A 51 10.38 0.63 17.53
C HIS A 51 9.29 1.00 16.54
N SER A 52 9.00 2.30 16.41
CA SER A 52 8.05 2.82 15.42
C SER A 52 8.53 2.59 13.98
N ARG A 53 9.85 2.66 13.71
CA ARG A 53 10.41 2.30 12.40
C ARG A 53 10.17 0.84 12.05
N ARG A 54 10.33 -0.08 13.00
CA ARG A 54 10.01 -1.50 12.79
C ARG A 54 8.52 -1.68 12.48
N GLY A 55 7.64 -1.01 13.22
CA GLY A 55 6.20 -0.99 12.95
C GLY A 55 5.86 -0.47 11.55
N LEU A 56 6.51 0.61 11.12
CA LEU A 56 6.38 1.17 9.77
C LEU A 56 6.76 0.14 8.69
N LEU A 57 7.90 -0.54 8.85
CA LEU A 57 8.33 -1.57 7.89
C LEU A 57 7.34 -2.74 7.79
N MET A 58 6.74 -3.16 8.91
CA MET A 58 5.69 -4.17 8.91
C MET A 58 4.44 -3.72 8.16
N LEU A 59 4.02 -2.47 8.33
CA LEU A 59 2.88 -1.88 7.62
C LEU A 59 3.15 -1.78 6.10
N VAL A 60 4.35 -1.34 5.72
CA VAL A 60 4.79 -1.31 4.31
C VAL A 60 4.75 -2.71 3.69
N GLY A 61 5.25 -3.72 4.40
CA GLY A 61 5.21 -5.12 3.96
C GLY A 61 3.78 -5.64 3.80
N ARG A 62 2.88 -5.33 4.74
CA ARG A 62 1.46 -5.71 4.64
C ARG A 62 0.79 -5.06 3.43
N ARG A 63 1.01 -3.76 3.20
CA ARG A 63 0.48 -3.05 2.04
C ARG A 63 0.98 -3.63 0.72
N ARG A 64 2.27 -3.98 0.65
CA ARG A 64 2.87 -4.63 -0.52
C ARG A 64 2.17 -5.95 -0.85
N ARG A 65 1.97 -6.83 0.15
CA ARG A 65 1.24 -8.09 -0.05
C ARG A 65 -0.20 -7.90 -0.53
N MET A 66 -0.89 -6.87 -0.05
CA MET A 66 -2.25 -6.56 -0.53
C MET A 66 -2.25 -6.06 -1.98
N LEU A 67 -1.27 -5.23 -2.36
CA LEU A 67 -1.12 -4.80 -3.75
C LEU A 67 -0.76 -5.96 -4.68
N ASP A 68 0.13 -6.86 -4.24
CA ASP A 68 0.48 -8.06 -4.98
C ASP A 68 -0.75 -8.96 -5.16
N TYR A 69 -1.55 -9.17 -4.09
CA TYR A 69 -2.83 -9.89 -4.17
C TYR A 69 -3.80 -9.28 -5.19
N VAL A 70 -4.04 -7.97 -5.14
CA VAL A 70 -4.95 -7.31 -6.10
C VAL A 70 -4.42 -7.46 -7.52
N LYS A 71 -3.12 -7.31 -7.73
CA LYS A 71 -2.48 -7.46 -9.04
C LYS A 71 -2.60 -8.87 -9.61
N ASP A 72 -2.44 -9.89 -8.76
CA ASP A 72 -2.49 -11.29 -9.18
C ASP A 72 -3.92 -11.75 -9.51
N ASN A 73 -4.94 -11.13 -8.89
CA ASN A 73 -6.34 -11.41 -9.19
C ASN A 73 -6.87 -10.58 -10.36
N ASP A 74 -6.55 -9.29 -10.42
CA ASP A 74 -7.05 -8.37 -11.43
C ASP A 74 -6.06 -7.23 -11.69
N ILE A 75 -5.36 -7.35 -12.82
CA ILE A 75 -4.34 -6.38 -13.22
C ILE A 75 -4.92 -5.02 -13.63
N GLU A 76 -6.16 -4.97 -14.13
CA GLU A 76 -6.81 -3.72 -14.51
C GLU A 76 -7.27 -2.95 -13.28
N ARG A 77 -7.88 -3.65 -12.32
CA ARG A 77 -8.23 -3.12 -10.99
C ARG A 77 -7.00 -2.62 -10.28
N TYR A 78 -5.89 -3.37 -10.30
CA TYR A 78 -4.60 -2.91 -9.79
C TYR A 78 -4.15 -1.61 -10.46
N LYS A 79 -4.12 -1.53 -11.79
CA LYS A 79 -3.69 -0.31 -12.52
C LYS A 79 -4.57 0.90 -12.21
N LYS A 80 -5.90 0.71 -12.18
CA LYS A 80 -6.88 1.76 -11.87
C LYS A 80 -6.69 2.26 -10.45
N TYR A 81 -6.59 1.34 -9.50
CA TYR A 81 -6.44 1.67 -8.10
C TYR A 81 -5.07 2.28 -7.81
N HIS A 82 -3.98 1.69 -8.30
CA HIS A 82 -2.62 2.21 -8.15
C HIS A 82 -2.48 3.67 -8.62
N ARG A 83 -3.19 4.05 -9.70
CA ARG A 83 -3.25 5.44 -10.17
C ARG A 83 -4.01 6.35 -9.19
N LYS A 84 -5.10 5.85 -8.58
CA LYS A 84 -5.92 6.59 -7.60
C LYS A 84 -5.15 6.90 -6.32
N ILE A 85 -4.50 5.91 -5.71
CA ILE A 85 -3.92 6.05 -4.36
C ILE A 85 -2.59 6.83 -4.28
N ARG A 86 -2.20 7.58 -5.32
CA ARG A 86 -0.93 8.35 -5.38
C ARG A 86 0.21 7.64 -4.65
N ILE A 87 0.37 6.33 -4.88
CA ILE A 87 1.58 5.65 -4.45
C ILE A 87 2.64 6.26 -5.35
N ALA A 88 3.27 7.35 -4.90
CA ALA A 88 4.55 7.78 -5.41
C ALA A 88 5.39 6.53 -5.32
N THR A 89 5.64 5.91 -6.46
CA THR A 89 6.54 4.77 -6.65
C THR A 89 7.66 4.98 -5.67
N LEU A 90 7.77 4.10 -4.67
CA LEU A 90 8.72 4.15 -3.57
C LEU A 90 10.02 4.78 -4.08
N LYS A 91 10.15 6.10 -3.99
CA LYS A 91 11.46 6.73 -4.06
C LYS A 91 12.03 6.28 -2.73
N PRO A 92 13.08 5.45 -2.74
CA PRO A 92 13.53 4.77 -1.54
C PRO A 92 14.00 5.83 -0.56
N ALA A 93 13.10 6.26 0.32
CA ALA A 93 13.44 7.18 1.41
C ALA A 93 14.42 6.52 2.40
N PHE A 94 14.70 5.22 2.22
CA PHE A 94 15.53 4.39 3.08
C PHE A 94 16.45 3.40 2.32
N GLY A 95 16.75 3.62 1.03
CA GLY A 95 17.75 2.80 0.31
C GLY A 95 17.43 1.31 0.14
N VAL A 96 16.17 0.89 0.36
CA VAL A 96 15.74 -0.50 0.16
C VAL A 96 15.28 -0.65 -1.29
N GLU A 97 16.11 -1.28 -2.13
CA GLU A 97 15.68 -1.69 -3.47
C GLU A 97 14.60 -2.79 -3.35
N PHE A 98 13.36 -2.41 -3.64
CA PHE A 98 12.28 -3.40 -3.74
C PHE A 98 12.51 -4.24 -5.01
N ARG A 99 13.06 -5.46 -4.85
CA ARG A 99 13.10 -6.48 -5.91
C ARG A 99 11.75 -6.51 -6.63
N LYS A 100 11.73 -6.18 -7.93
CA LYS A 100 10.54 -6.35 -8.77
C LYS A 100 10.15 -7.83 -8.73
N PRO A 101 8.86 -8.17 -8.56
CA PRO A 101 8.44 -9.55 -8.64
C PRO A 101 8.83 -10.10 -10.02
N ASN A 102 9.46 -11.27 -10.01
CA ASN A 102 9.87 -11.98 -11.23
C ASN A 102 8.64 -12.14 -12.11
N LYS A 103 8.72 -11.70 -13.37
CA LYS A 103 7.68 -11.99 -14.36
C LYS A 103 7.67 -13.51 -14.52
N VAL A 104 6.68 -14.18 -13.94
CA VAL A 104 6.38 -15.55 -14.35
C VAL A 104 5.96 -15.42 -15.81
N THR A 105 6.83 -15.87 -16.70
CA THR A 105 6.57 -15.91 -18.14
C THR A 105 5.37 -16.81 -18.35
N GLU A 106 4.31 -16.20 -18.86
CA GLU A 106 3.11 -16.81 -19.39
C GLU A 106 3.52 -17.99 -20.29
N ASN A 107 3.16 -19.20 -19.88
CA ASN A 107 3.45 -20.42 -20.63
C ASN A 107 2.86 -20.30 -22.04
N GLN A 108 3.76 -20.20 -23.01
CA GLN A 108 3.42 -20.29 -24.42
C GLN A 108 2.80 -21.66 -24.69
N HIS A 109 1.63 -21.63 -25.34
CA HIS A 109 1.15 -22.63 -26.28
C HIS A 109 1.26 -24.11 -25.86
N ARG A 110 0.17 -24.63 -25.28
CA ARG A 110 -0.31 -25.94 -25.73
C ARG A 110 -1.02 -25.71 -27.06
N LYS A 111 -0.36 -26.04 -28.17
CA LYS A 111 -1.01 -26.40 -29.42
C LYS A 111 -0.45 -27.74 -29.87
N ASP A 112 -1.40 -28.67 -29.98
CA ASP A 112 -1.44 -29.87 -30.80
C ASP A 112 -0.36 -30.95 -30.59
#